data_AF-A0A7C1HM69-F1
#
_entry.id   AF-A0A7C1HM69-F1
#
_cell.length_a   1.000
_cell.length_b   1.000
_cell.length_c   1.000
_cell.angle_alpha   90.00
_cell.angle_beta   90.00
_cell.angle_gamma   90.00
#
_symmetry.space_group_name_H-M   'P 1'
#
loop_
_entity.id
_entity.type
_entity.pdbx_description
1 polymer ?
#
loop_
_entity_poly.entity_id
_entity_poly.type
_entity_poly.pdbx_seq_one_letter_code
_entity_poly.pdbx_strand_id
1 'polypeptide(L)'
;VVEAPRGTLFHHYETDKRGIIKKANLIVATVNNSAAMCMSIERAARGLIKGGKVDDGLLNQVEMAFRAYDPCLACATHSLPGKTPLEVVLRSRDGMVLETLRQ
;
A
#
# COMPACT_ATOMS: atom_id res chain seq x y z
N VAL A 1 -13.02 7.41 14.39
CA VAL A 1 -11.54 7.37 14.30
C VAL A 1 -11.03 6.70 15.54
N VAL A 2 -10.09 5.77 15.42
CA VAL A 2 -9.47 5.06 16.55
C VAL A 2 -7.99 4.86 16.29
N GLU A 3 -7.20 4.68 17.34
CA GLU A 3 -5.82 4.20 17.21
C GLU A 3 -5.82 2.67 17.19
N ALA A 4 -5.43 2.10 16.05
CA ALA A 4 -5.18 0.67 15.94
C ALA A 4 -3.72 0.38 16.37
N PRO A 5 -3.34 -0.88 16.63
CA PRO A 5 -1.98 -1.23 17.05
C PRO A 5 -0.86 -0.78 16.10
N ARG A 6 -1.20 -0.49 14.83
CA ARG A 6 -0.26 -0.15 13.75
C ARG A 6 -0.37 1.31 13.28
N GLY A 7 -1.11 2.15 14.02
CA GLY A 7 -1.37 3.56 13.70
C GLY A 7 -2.86 3.91 13.55
N THR A 8 -3.14 5.16 13.18
CA THR A 8 -4.50 5.69 13.15
C THR A 8 -5.38 5.03 12.08
N LEU A 9 -6.59 4.65 12.49
CA LEU A 9 -7.60 4.02 11.67
C LEU A 9 -8.80 4.96 11.46
N PHE A 10 -9.11 5.24 10.20
CA PHE A 10 -10.25 6.04 9.78
C PHE A 10 -11.26 5.19 9.05
N HIS A 11 -12.48 5.14 9.59
CA HIS A 11 -13.66 4.62 8.91
C HIS A 11 -14.62 5.78 8.66
N HIS A 12 -14.95 6.04 7.41
CA HIS A 12 -15.88 7.08 6.99
C HIS A 12 -16.97 6.46 6.12
N TYR A 13 -18.23 6.60 6.53
CA TYR A 13 -19.39 6.07 5.83
C TYR A 13 -20.40 7.19 5.54
N GLU A 14 -21.01 7.14 4.36
CA GLU A 14 -22.13 7.98 3.96
C GLU A 14 -23.36 7.07 3.77
N THR A 15 -24.49 7.38 4.40
CA THR A 15 -25.71 6.55 4.34
C THR A 15 -26.91 7.29 3.77
N ASP A 16 -27.90 6.55 3.26
CA ASP A 16 -29.22 7.10 2.94
C ASP A 16 -30.13 7.23 4.17
N LYS A 17 -31.38 7.67 3.97
CA LYS A 17 -32.39 7.85 5.03
C LYS A 17 -32.78 6.55 5.74
N ARG A 18 -32.46 5.39 5.17
CA ARG A 18 -32.75 4.06 5.74
C ARG A 18 -31.51 3.46 6.41
N GLY A 19 -30.40 4.19 6.47
CA GLY A 19 -29.14 3.71 7.04
C GLY A 19 -28.34 2.79 6.11
N ILE A 20 -28.68 2.73 4.81
CA ILE A 20 -27.93 1.93 3.84
C ILE A 20 -26.70 2.71 3.40
N ILE A 21 -25.52 2.09 3.50
CA ILE A 21 -24.24 2.68 3.08
C ILE A 21 -24.25 2.95 1.57
N LYS A 22 -24.01 4.20 1.18
CA LYS A 22 -23.88 4.67 -0.20
C LYS A 22 -22.42 4.89 -0.59
N LYS A 23 -21.57 5.26 0.36
CA LYS A 23 -20.10 5.36 0.18
C LYS A 23 -19.36 4.94 1.44
N ALA A 24 -18.16 4.42 1.25
CA ALA A 24 -17.22 4.13 2.32
C ALA A 24 -15.81 4.59 1.90
N ASN A 25 -15.10 5.22 2.83
CA ASN A 25 -13.67 5.50 2.71
C ASN A 25 -12.96 4.97 3.96
N LEU A 26 -11.91 4.18 3.74
CA LEU A 26 -11.17 3.50 4.78
C LEU A 26 -9.68 3.84 4.64
N ILE A 27 -9.15 4.63 5.58
CA ILE A 27 -7.70 4.89 5.66
C ILE A 27 -7.18 4.07 6.84
N VAL A 28 -6.52 2.95 6.54
CA VAL A 28 -6.07 2.00 7.55
C VAL A 28 -4.64 2.28 7.94
N ALA A 29 -4.41 2.38 9.25
CA ALA A 29 -3.12 2.36 9.95
C ALA A 29 -1.87 2.21 9.07
N THR A 30 -1.58 0.99 8.58
CA THR A 30 -0.37 0.66 7.82
C THR A 30 -0.20 1.47 6.53
N VAL A 31 -1.29 1.93 5.88
CA VAL A 31 -1.20 2.74 4.64
C VAL A 31 -0.49 4.08 4.89
N ASN A 32 -0.66 4.66 6.09
CA ASN A 32 0.00 5.90 6.48
C ASN A 32 1.53 5.74 6.54
N ASN A 33 2.02 4.52 6.75
CA ASN A 33 3.45 4.21 6.83
C ASN A 33 4.07 3.76 5.50
N SER A 34 3.28 3.67 4.41
CA SER A 34 3.75 3.11 3.13
C SER A 34 4.99 3.83 2.60
N ALA A 35 4.99 5.16 2.58
CA ALA A 35 6.14 5.94 2.12
C ALA A 35 7.38 5.75 3.00
N ALA A 36 7.21 5.75 4.33
CA ALA A 36 8.30 5.56 5.28
C ALA A 36 8.92 4.16 5.16
N MET A 37 8.10 3.13 4.96
CA MET A 37 8.55 1.77 4.70
C MET A 37 9.39 1.70 3.42
N CYS A 38 8.90 2.24 2.30
CA CYS A 38 9.65 2.25 1.03
C CYS A 38 11.01 2.94 1.16
N MET A 39 11.05 4.12 1.80
CA MET A 39 12.30 4.83 2.06
C MET A 39 13.26 4.04 2.96
N SER A 40 12.74 3.32 3.96
CA SER A 40 13.54 2.50 4.88
C SER A 40 14.15 1.29 4.17
N ILE A 41 13.36 0.59 3.34
CA ILE A 41 13.84 -0.52 2.51
C ILE A 41 14.93 -0.04 1.56
N GLU A 42 14.72 1.10 0.86
CA GLU A 42 15.71 1.65 -0.06
C GLU A 42 17.02 1.95 0.66
N ARG A 43 16.96 2.63 1.81
CA ARG A 43 18.15 2.96 2.61
C ARG A 43 18.87 1.72 3.10
N ALA A 44 18.14 0.70 3.58
CA ALA A 44 18.72 -0.56 4.01
C ALA A 44 19.42 -1.28 2.85
N ALA A 45 18.77 -1.38 1.68
CA ALA A 45 19.35 -1.99 0.49
C ALA A 45 20.62 -1.25 0.03
N ARG A 46 20.59 0.09 -0.06
CA ARG A 46 21.78 0.89 -0.41
C ARG A 46 22.91 0.77 0.60
N GLY A 47 22.57 0.63 1.88
CA GLY A 47 23.52 0.47 2.98
C GLY A 47 24.23 -0.89 2.95
N LEU A 48 23.48 -1.96 2.71
CA LEU A 48 23.94 -3.34 2.85
C LEU A 48 24.47 -3.96 1.54
N ILE A 49 23.82 -3.71 0.40
CA ILE A 49 24.22 -4.30 -0.88
C ILE A 49 25.43 -3.55 -1.44
N LYS A 50 26.57 -4.25 -1.53
CA LYS A 50 27.82 -3.71 -2.10
C LYS A 50 28.38 -4.66 -3.15
N GLY A 51 28.93 -4.08 -4.23
CA GLY A 51 29.61 -4.86 -5.28
C GLY A 51 28.73 -5.88 -6.01
N GLY A 52 27.39 -5.70 -6.00
CA GLY A 52 26.44 -6.57 -6.69
C GLY A 52 26.25 -7.96 -6.07
N LYS A 53 26.79 -8.22 -4.88
CA LYS A 53 26.61 -9.49 -4.16
C LYS A 53 25.37 -9.42 -3.28
N VAL A 54 24.51 -10.42 -3.42
CA VAL A 54 23.26 -10.57 -2.68
C VAL A 54 23.13 -12.04 -2.26
N ASP A 55 22.78 -12.25 -1.00
CA ASP A 55 22.46 -13.57 -0.44
C ASP A 55 21.21 -13.47 0.45
N ASP A 56 20.67 -14.62 0.86
CA ASP A 56 19.44 -14.71 1.65
C ASP A 56 19.58 -14.02 3.02
N GLY A 57 20.77 -14.07 3.62
CA GLY A 57 21.04 -13.42 4.91
C GLY A 57 20.95 -11.90 4.79
N LEU A 58 21.51 -11.34 3.72
CA LEU A 58 21.45 -9.92 3.39
C LEU A 58 20.03 -9.49 3.05
N LEU A 59 19.30 -10.27 2.23
CA LEU A 59 17.90 -9.98 1.93
C LEU A 59 17.04 -9.97 3.20
N ASN A 60 17.24 -10.93 4.10
CA ASN A 60 16.58 -10.95 5.41
C ASN A 60 16.87 -9.69 6.24
N GLN A 61 18.10 -9.15 6.18
CA GLN A 61 18.42 -7.88 6.85
C GLN A 61 17.69 -6.68 6.23
N VAL A 62 17.55 -6.65 4.90
CA VAL A 62 16.76 -5.62 4.20
C VAL A 62 15.28 -5.72 4.57
N GLU A 63 14.73 -6.93 4.67
CA GLU A 63 13.34 -7.14 5.10
C GLU A 63 13.06 -6.66 6.53
N MET A 64 14.05 -6.73 7.43
CA MET A 64 13.88 -6.19 8.78
C MET A 64 13.47 -4.71 8.76
N ALA A 65 13.87 -3.96 7.72
CA ALA A 65 13.54 -2.55 7.59
C ALA A 65 12.03 -2.29 7.53
N PHE A 66 11.24 -3.16 6.90
CA PHE A 66 9.78 -3.02 6.90
C PHE A 66 9.12 -3.77 8.06
N ARG A 67 9.70 -4.87 8.56
CA ARG A 67 9.17 -5.60 9.74
C ARG A 67 9.11 -4.74 10.99
N ALA A 68 10.01 -3.77 11.13
CA ALA A 68 10.00 -2.78 12.21
C ALA A 68 8.70 -1.96 12.30
N TYR A 69 7.91 -1.91 11.21
CA TYR A 69 6.63 -1.21 11.15
C TYR A 69 5.41 -2.10 11.45
N ASP A 70 5.61 -3.40 11.71
CA ASP A 70 4.54 -4.41 11.86
C ASP A 70 3.42 -4.25 10.80
N PRO A 71 3.74 -4.30 9.49
CA PRO A 71 2.77 -3.95 8.47
C PRO A 71 1.68 -5.00 8.34
N CYS A 72 0.41 -4.59 8.47
CA CYS A 72 -0.71 -5.40 8.02
C CYS A 72 -1.05 -5.06 6.56
N LEU A 73 -0.40 -5.73 5.61
CA LEU A 73 -0.60 -5.47 4.18
C LEU A 73 -2.04 -5.77 3.71
N ALA A 74 -2.65 -6.85 4.23
CA ALA A 74 -4.04 -7.18 3.94
C ALA A 74 -5.02 -6.09 4.43
N CYS A 75 -4.75 -5.49 5.59
CA CYS A 75 -5.53 -4.39 6.11
C CYS A 75 -5.31 -3.11 5.30
N ALA A 76 -4.08 -2.86 4.86
CA ALA A 76 -3.70 -1.63 4.17
C ALA A 76 -4.31 -1.51 2.77
N THR A 77 -4.38 -2.62 2.03
CA THR A 77 -4.94 -2.64 0.67
C THR A 77 -6.44 -2.84 0.65
N HIS A 78 -7.04 -3.28 1.76
CA HIS A 78 -8.43 -3.71 1.83
C HIS A 78 -8.77 -4.82 0.82
N SER A 79 -7.76 -5.47 0.25
CA SER A 79 -7.95 -6.54 -0.71
C SER A 79 -8.33 -7.81 0.03
N LEU A 80 -9.60 -8.19 -0.08
CA LEU A 80 -9.97 -9.61 0.00
C LEU A 80 -9.18 -10.40 -1.06
N PRO A 81 -9.00 -11.73 -0.94
CA PRO A 81 -8.52 -12.55 -2.03
C PRO A 81 -9.49 -12.41 -3.21
N GLY A 82 -9.13 -11.58 -4.18
CA GLY A 82 -10.04 -11.09 -5.22
C GLY A 82 -9.46 -9.83 -5.83
N LYS A 83 -9.49 -9.74 -7.16
CA LYS A 83 -8.73 -8.79 -7.98
C LYS A 83 -8.77 -7.35 -7.43
N THR A 84 -7.60 -6.77 -7.24
CA THR A 84 -7.42 -5.33 -6.98
C THR A 84 -8.00 -4.55 -8.16
N PRO A 85 -8.83 -3.50 -7.95
CA PRO A 85 -9.30 -2.67 -9.04
C PRO A 85 -8.11 -1.92 -9.65
N LEU A 86 -7.55 -2.48 -10.72
CA LEU A 86 -6.47 -1.85 -11.48
C LEU A 86 -7.10 -1.14 -12.68
N GLU A 87 -6.97 0.17 -12.73
CA GLU A 87 -7.29 0.97 -13.92
C GLU A 87 -6.00 1.37 -14.64
N VAL A 88 -5.80 0.87 -15.86
CA VAL A 88 -4.70 1.25 -16.74
C VAL A 88 -5.24 2.14 -17.84
N VAL A 89 -4.83 3.41 -17.85
CA VAL A 89 -5.18 4.36 -18.92
C VAL A 89 -4.00 4.47 -19.89
N LEU A 90 -4.13 3.90 -21.08
CA LEU A 90 -3.16 4.03 -22.16
C LEU A 90 -3.35 5.39 -22.83
N ARG A 91 -2.27 6.17 -22.93
CA ARG A 91 -2.27 7.48 -23.61
C ARG A 91 -1.26 7.51 -24.75
N SER A 92 -1.62 8.18 -25.84
CA SER A 92 -0.73 8.44 -26.97
C SER A 92 0.31 9.53 -26.61
N ARG A 93 1.30 9.73 -27.50
CA ARG A 93 2.36 10.74 -27.31
C ARG A 93 1.82 12.17 -27.14
N ASP A 94 0.68 12.46 -27.76
CA ASP A 94 -0.06 13.71 -27.71
C ASP A 94 -1.04 13.79 -26.52
N GLY A 95 -1.08 12.78 -25.65
CA GLY A 95 -1.86 12.77 -24.41
C GLY A 95 -3.31 12.32 -24.56
N MET A 96 -3.76 12.01 -25.78
CA MET A 96 -5.08 11.40 -26.02
C MET A 96 -5.16 10.04 -25.36
N VAL A 97 -6.32 9.72 -24.76
CA VAL A 97 -6.58 8.41 -24.17
C VAL A 97 -6.86 7.43 -25.31
N LEU A 98 -5.99 6.44 -25.46
CA LEU A 98 -6.12 5.35 -26.43
C LEU A 98 -7.05 4.26 -25.89
N GLU A 99 -6.89 3.90 -24.63
CA GLU A 99 -7.64 2.80 -24.02
C GLU A 99 -7.66 2.92 -22.50
N THR A 100 -8.68 2.33 -21.87
CA THR A 100 -8.74 2.20 -20.40
C THR A 100 -9.11 0.76 -20.04
N LEU A 101 -8.18 0.05 -19.43
CA LEU A 101 -8.35 -1.33 -18.97
C LEU A 101 -8.70 -1.33 -17.48
N ARG A 102 -9.72 -2.08 -17.07
CA ARG A 102 -10.14 -2.21 -15.66
C ARG A 102 -10.19 -3.69 -15.28
N GLN A 103 -9.58 -4.05 -14.16
CA GLN A 103 -9.52 -5.42 -13.63
C GLN A 103 -10.26 -5.56 -12.29
#